data_AF-A0A527ZA67-F1
#
_entry.id   AF-A0A527ZA67-F1
#
_cell.length_a   1.000
_cell.length_b   1.000
_cell.length_c   1.000
_cell.angle_alpha   90.00
_cell.angle_beta   90.00
_cell.angle_gamma   90.00
#
_symmetry.space_group_name_H-M   'P 1'
#
loop_
_entity.id
_entity.type
_entity.pdbx_description
1 polymer ?
#
loop_
_entity_poly.entity_id
_entity_poly.type
_entity_poly.pdbx_seq_one_letter_code
_entity_poly.pdbx_strand_id
1 'polypeptide(L)' 'ISRLYWYTVEYGLIQEAGQPLKAFGAGLMSSFAELQFAIESKDAHHVPFDLETVMRTSYEIDKFQRAYFV' A
#
# COMPACT_ATOMS: atom_id res chain seq x y z
N ILE A 1 -5.94 9.21 12.54
CA ILE A 1 -5.85 9.81 11.19
C ILE A 1 -4.56 9.37 10.48
N SER A 2 -3.39 9.38 11.13
CA SER A 2 -2.11 9.02 10.50
C SER A 2 -2.08 7.67 9.79
N ARG A 3 -2.78 6.64 10.30
CA ARG A 3 -2.91 5.33 9.62
C ARG A 3 -3.63 5.43 8.28
N LEU A 4 -4.73 6.18 8.22
CA LEU A 4 -5.46 6.39 6.97
C LEU A 4 -4.57 7.11 5.95
N TYR A 5 -3.86 8.15 6.39
CA TYR A 5 -2.90 8.85 5.54
C TYR A 5 -1.78 7.91 5.04
N TRP A 6 -1.22 7.11 5.94
CA TRP A 6 -0.14 6.17 5.63
C TRP A 6 -0.55 5.14 4.58
N TYR A 7 -1.69 4.49 4.77
CA TYR A 7 -2.18 3.44 3.88
C TYR A 7 -2.89 3.94 2.63
N THR A 8 -2.96 5.26 2.42
CA THR A 8 -3.51 5.85 1.19
C THR A 8 -2.49 6.76 0.52
N VAL A 9 -2.23 7.93 1.10
CA VAL A 9 -1.36 8.97 0.52
C VAL A 9 0.09 8.51 0.42
N GLU A 10 0.61 7.72 1.37
CA GLU A 10 2.01 7.29 1.35
C GLU A 10 2.21 5.96 0.62
N TYR A 11 1.39 4.95 0.94
CA TYR A 11 1.58 3.56 0.45
C TYR A 11 0.33 2.94 -0.19
N GLY A 12 -0.58 3.77 -0.71
CA GLY A 12 -1.79 3.29 -1.37
C GLY A 12 -1.54 2.72 -2.77
N LEU A 13 -2.31 1.67 -3.08
CA LEU A 13 -2.41 1.05 -4.39
C LEU A 13 -3.83 1.19 -4.93
N ILE A 14 -3.97 1.14 -6.25
CA ILE A 14 -5.28 1.20 -6.91
C ILE A 14 -5.35 0.14 -8.00
N GLN A 15 -6.49 -0.56 -8.07
CA GLN A 15 -6.79 -1.49 -9.14
C GLN A 15 -8.19 -1.23 -9.70
N GLU A 16 -8.23 -0.73 -10.94
CA GLU A 16 -9.48 -0.58 -11.68
C GLU A 16 -9.90 -1.93 -12.28
N ALA A 17 -11.21 -2.11 -12.51
CA ALA A 17 -11.73 -3.36 -13.05
C ALA A 17 -11.09 -3.70 -14.41
N GLY A 18 -10.46 -4.88 -14.48
CA GLY A 18 -9.77 -5.35 -15.68
C GLY A 18 -8.44 -4.65 -15.99
N GLN A 19 -7.94 -3.80 -15.10
CA GLN A 19 -6.65 -3.10 -15.25
C GLN A 19 -5.58 -3.71 -14.33
N PRO A 20 -4.29 -3.54 -14.68
CA PRO A 20 -3.21 -3.90 -13.79
C PRO A 20 -3.22 -3.03 -12.52
N LEU A 21 -2.66 -3.58 -11.44
CA LEU A 21 -2.42 -2.88 -10.17
C LEU A 21 -1.46 -1.71 -10.40
N LYS A 22 -1.79 -0.54 -9.84
CA LYS A 22 -1.00 0.69 -9.95
C LYS A 22 -0.69 1.24 -8.56
N ALA A 23 0.48 1.83 -8.39
CA ALA A 23 0.79 2.61 -7.19
C ALA A 23 0.33 4.06 -7.35
N PHE A 24 -0.20 4.64 -6.28
CA PHE A 24 -0.48 6.08 -6.22
C PHE A 24 0.08 6.77 -4.96
N GLY A 25 0.53 5.99 -3.97
CA GLY A 25 1.18 6.50 -2.77
C GLY A 25 2.53 7.19 -3.05
N ALA A 26 2.77 8.32 -2.40
CA ALA A 26 3.98 9.13 -2.54
C ALA A 26 5.25 8.38 -2.07
N GLY A 27 5.17 7.70 -0.93
CA GLY A 27 6.24 6.84 -0.42
C GLY A 27 6.65 5.76 -1.43
N LEU A 28 5.67 5.09 -2.05
CA LEU A 28 5.94 4.12 -3.12
C LEU A 28 6.64 4.76 -4.33
N MET A 29 6.17 5.93 -4.79
CA MET A 29 6.78 6.63 -5.93
C MET A 29 8.21 7.12 -5.65
N SER A 30 8.57 7.32 -4.39
CA SER A 30 9.91 7.75 -3.97
C SER A 30 10.91 6.61 -3.76
N SER A 31 10.46 5.35 -3.72
CA SER A 31 11.28 4.18 -3.40
C SER A 31 11.12 3.08 -4.43
N PHE A 32 12.11 2.93 -5.32
CA PHE A 32 12.09 1.92 -6.38
C PHE A 32 11.95 0.50 -5.83
N ALA A 33 12.70 0.15 -4.78
CA ALA A 33 12.69 -1.19 -4.21
C ALA A 33 11.34 -1.54 -3.56
N GLU A 34 10.75 -0.59 -2.82
CA GLU A 34 9.43 -0.75 -2.21
C GLU A 34 8.34 -0.84 -3.29
N LEU A 35 8.41 -0.01 -4.32
CA LEU A 35 7.47 -0.04 -5.44
C LEU A 35 7.51 -1.38 -6.17
N GLN A 36 8.72 -1.88 -6.48
CA GLN A 36 8.89 -3.17 -7.13
C GLN A 36 8.32 -4.30 -6.24
N PHE A 37 8.62 -4.27 -4.94
CA PHE A 37 8.08 -5.25 -4.01
C PHE A 37 6.55 -5.20 -3.98
N ALA A 38 5.95 -4.02 -3.82
CA ALA A 38 4.51 -3.85 -3.70
C ALA A 38 3.72 -4.27 -4.96
N ILE A 39 4.32 -4.21 -6.15
CA ILE A 39 3.64 -4.52 -7.42
C ILE A 39 3.95 -5.94 -7.92
N GLU A 40 5.20 -6.40 -7.82
CA GLU A 40 5.66 -7.62 -8.49
C GLU A 40 5.83 -8.81 -7.54
N SER A 41 6.03 -8.57 -6.24
CA SER A 41 6.31 -9.64 -5.28
C SER A 41 5.06 -10.46 -4.98
N LYS A 42 5.22 -11.79 -4.96
CA LYS A 42 4.19 -12.71 -4.48
C LYS A 42 4.01 -12.67 -2.96
N ASP A 43 5.02 -12.15 -2.25
CA ASP A 43 5.01 -12.01 -0.79
C ASP A 43 4.37 -10.68 -0.35
N ALA A 44 4.07 -9.77 -1.28
CA ALA A 44 3.35 -8.54 -0.97
C ALA A 44 1.90 -8.87 -0.61
N HIS A 45 1.45 -8.38 0.54
CA HIS A 45 0.10 -8.64 1.02
C HIS A 45 -0.85 -7.52 0.60
N HIS A 46 -1.65 -7.77 -0.43
CA HIS A 46 -2.70 -6.86 -0.87
C HIS A 46 -3.99 -7.10 -0.09
N VAL A 47 -4.56 -6.03 0.45
CA VAL A 47 -5.79 -6.06 1.25
C VAL A 47 -6.82 -5.14 0.61
N PRO A 48 -8.09 -5.55 0.45
CA PRO A 48 -9.13 -4.64 0.01
C PRO A 48 -9.25 -3.44 0.94
N PHE A 49 -9.41 -2.24 0.39
CA PHE A 49 -9.61 -1.05 1.19
C PHE A 49 -10.91 -1.13 2.01
N ASP A 50 -10.75 -1.13 3.34
CA ASP A 50 -11.83 -1.00 4.31
C ASP A 50 -11.40 -0.02 5.42
N LEU A 51 -12.22 1.00 5.68
CA LEU A 51 -11.85 2.09 6.58
C LEU A 51 -11.62 1.60 8.01
N GLU A 52 -12.45 0.69 8.52
CA GLU A 52 -12.29 0.18 9.88
C GLU A 52 -10.99 -0.62 10.02
N THR A 53 -10.72 -1.50 9.05
CA THR A 53 -9.50 -2.31 8.99
C THR A 53 -8.25 -1.43 8.91
N VAL A 54 -8.22 -0.44 8.03
CA VAL A 54 -7.12 0.53 7.91
C VAL A 54 -6.86 1.23 9.24
N MET A 55 -7.91 1.70 9.91
CA MET A 55 -7.78 2.43 11.17
C MET A 55 -7.31 1.55 12.33
N ARG A 56 -7.47 0.23 12.24
CA ARG A 56 -6.99 -0.77 13.22
C ARG A 56 -5.63 -1.37 12.88
N THR A 57 -5.09 -1.13 11.69
CA THR A 57 -3.82 -1.71 11.24
C THR A 57 -2.64 -0.83 11.66
N SER A 58 -1.64 -1.41 12.35
CA SER A 58 -0.39 -0.73 12.71
C SER A 58 0.63 -0.82 11.57
N TYR A 59 1.39 0.25 11.35
CA TYR A 59 2.47 0.30 10.37
C TYR A 59 3.84 0.47 11.03
N GLU A 60 4.88 0.08 10.30
CA GLU A 60 6.30 0.30 10.61
C GLU A 60 6.90 1.22 9.54
N ILE A 61 7.83 2.09 9.93
CA ILE A 61 8.39 3.13 9.05
C ILE A 61 9.76 2.76 8.44
N ASP A 62 10.39 1.70 8.95
CA ASP A 62 11.78 1.32 8.67
C ASP A 62 11.91 -0.01 7.92
N LYS A 63 10.78 -0.57 7.46
CA LYS A 63 10.69 -1.84 6.73
C LYS A 63 9.66 -1.72 5.61
N PHE A 64 9.71 -2.68 4.68
CA PHE A 64 8.66 -2.84 3.69
C PHE A 64 7.30 -3.03 4.37
N GLN A 65 6.26 -2.45 3.77
CA GLN A 65 4.93 -2.51 4.35
C GLN A 65 4.41 -3.95 4.39
N ARG A 66 3.87 -4.33 5.55
CA ARG A 66 3.30 -5.66 5.77
C ARG A 66 1.95 -5.87 5.08
N ALA A 67 1.29 -4.79 4.69
CA ALA A 67 0.04 -4.78 3.97
C ALA A 67 -0.04 -3.52 3.10
N TYR A 68 -0.54 -3.68 1.88
CA TYR A 68 -0.85 -2.59 0.96
C TYR A 68 -2.35 -2.63 0.69
N PHE A 69 -3.04 -1.50 0.90
CA PHE A 69 -4.47 -1.41 0.66
C PHE A 69 -4.75 -1.01 -0.78
N VAL A 70 -5.71 -1.72 -1.41
CA VAL A 70 -6.10 -1.59 -2.82
C VAL A 70 -7.56 -1.17 -2.96
#